data_AF-A0AAE4FUA5-F1
#
_entry.id   AF-A0AAE4FUA5-F1
#
_cell.length_a   1.000
_cell.length_b   1.000
_cell.length_c   1.000
_cell.angle_alpha   90.00
_cell.angle_beta   90.00
_cell.angle_gamma   90.00
#
_symmetry.space_group_name_H-M   'P 1'
#
loop_
_entity.id
_entity.type
_entity.pdbx_description
1 polymer ?
#
loop_
_entity_poly.entity_id
_entity_poly.type
_entity_poly.pdbx_seq_one_letter_code
_entity_poly.pdbx_strand_id
1 'polypeptide(L)'
;MDITLGENQDSLIIRTERGLTISGTRITLYDVMDYVIAQYPPKFIQSLFDLTEAQLNAALSYIEANRSEVEAEYRQVPQEAEELRHYYNQKNSEIVSRIASQPPRPGTELAWEKLRSAKIKYTQSMNFLILN
;
A
#
# COMPACT_ATOMS: atom_id res chain seq x y z
N MET A 1 25.46 11.95 -19.24
CA MET A 1 25.58 11.32 -17.92
C MET A 1 25.16 9.89 -18.13
N ASP A 2 26.12 9.00 -18.31
CA ASP A 2 25.89 7.61 -18.72
C ASP A 2 25.16 6.87 -17.59
N ILE A 3 23.95 6.42 -17.88
CA ILE A 3 23.23 5.49 -17.04
C ILE A 3 23.77 4.12 -17.43
N THR A 4 24.79 3.66 -16.70
CA THR A 4 25.25 2.27 -16.78
C THR A 4 24.12 1.38 -16.30
N LEU A 5 23.25 0.95 -17.22
CA LEU A 5 22.37 -0.19 -17.06
C LEU A 5 23.29 -1.40 -16.90
N GLY A 6 23.61 -1.74 -15.65
CA GLY A 6 24.36 -2.94 -15.34
C GLY A 6 23.61 -4.15 -15.89
N GLU A 7 24.23 -4.84 -16.84
CA GLU A 7 23.81 -6.16 -17.30
C GLU A 7 23.70 -7.09 -16.09
N ASN A 8 22.51 -7.60 -15.80
CA ASN A 8 22.37 -8.73 -14.87
C ASN A 8 21.46 -9.77 -15.50
N GLN A 9 22.10 -10.79 -16.05
CA GLN A 9 21.48 -12.05 -16.42
C GLN A 9 20.84 -12.67 -15.17
N ASP A 10 19.58 -13.10 -15.28
CA ASP A 10 18.86 -13.92 -14.31
C ASP A 10 18.92 -13.51 -12.83
N SER A 11 19.00 -12.21 -12.52
CA SER A 11 18.81 -11.77 -11.14
C SER A 11 17.34 -11.86 -10.75
N LEU A 12 17.03 -12.65 -9.72
CA LEU A 12 15.68 -12.75 -9.15
C LEU A 12 15.24 -11.45 -8.46
N ILE A 13 16.17 -10.53 -8.16
CA ILE A 13 15.89 -9.19 -7.65
C ILE A 13 16.33 -8.16 -8.69
N ILE A 14 15.40 -7.34 -9.16
CA ILE A 14 15.63 -6.32 -10.21
C ILE A 14 15.18 -4.94 -9.71
N ARG A 15 15.90 -3.89 -10.11
CA ARG A 15 15.50 -2.50 -9.80
C ARG A 15 14.51 -2.02 -10.86
N THR A 16 13.34 -1.54 -10.43
CA THR A 16 12.32 -0.95 -11.30
C THR A 16 11.93 0.46 -10.83
N GLU A 17 11.00 1.10 -11.53
CA GLU A 17 10.38 2.36 -11.10
C GLU A 17 9.72 2.28 -9.71
N ARG A 18 9.38 1.08 -9.22
CA ARG A 18 8.79 0.83 -7.89
C ARG A 18 9.85 0.54 -6.81
N GLY A 19 11.13 0.46 -7.19
CA GLY A 19 12.23 0.03 -6.33
C GLY A 19 12.66 -1.42 -6.56
N LEU A 20 13.26 -2.04 -5.54
CA LEU A 20 13.77 -3.42 -5.61
C LEU A 20 12.60 -4.41 -5.69
N THR A 21 12.47 -5.10 -6.82
CA THR A 21 11.33 -5.92 -7.18
C THR A 21 11.76 -7.37 -7.42
N ILE A 22 10.95 -8.33 -6.98
CA ILE A 22 11.16 -9.75 -7.27
C ILE A 22 10.77 -10.02 -8.73
N SER A 23 11.72 -10.53 -9.51
CA SER A 23 11.58 -10.80 -10.93
C SER A 23 10.39 -11.71 -11.22
N GLY A 24 9.65 -11.38 -12.29
CA GLY A 24 8.40 -12.06 -12.66
C GLY A 24 7.18 -11.66 -11.83
N THR A 25 7.31 -10.71 -10.89
CA THR A 25 6.21 -10.25 -10.04
C THR A 25 6.14 -8.72 -9.98
N ARG A 26 5.10 -8.20 -9.34
CA ARG A 26 5.01 -6.79 -8.92
C ARG A 26 5.37 -6.59 -7.44
N ILE A 27 5.87 -7.62 -6.78
CA ILE A 27 6.15 -7.62 -5.35
C ILE A 27 7.53 -7.01 -5.12
N THR A 28 7.57 -5.96 -4.31
CA THR A 28 8.80 -5.29 -3.91
C THR A 28 9.39 -5.95 -2.67
N LEU A 29 10.68 -5.75 -2.43
CA LEU A 29 11.29 -6.14 -1.15
C LEU A 29 10.62 -5.42 0.02
N TYR A 30 10.12 -4.20 -0.19
CA TYR A 30 9.43 -3.42 0.84
C TYR A 30 8.11 -4.08 1.28
N ASP A 31 7.38 -4.69 0.35
CA ASP A 31 6.17 -5.47 0.67
C ASP A 31 6.50 -6.69 1.55
N VAL A 32 7.66 -7.29 1.33
CA VAL A 32 8.15 -8.44 2.12
C VAL A 32 8.67 -7.99 3.49
N MET A 33 9.26 -6.78 3.58
CA MET A 33 9.86 -6.24 4.80
C MET A 33 8.86 -6.11 5.95
N ASP A 34 7.60 -5.77 5.69
CA ASP A 34 6.55 -5.70 6.73
C ASP A 34 6.44 -7.02 7.51
N TYR A 35 6.53 -8.15 6.78
CA TYR A 35 6.41 -9.49 7.37
C TYR A 35 7.73 -9.98 7.97
N VAL A 36 8.86 -9.62 7.38
CA VAL A 36 10.19 -9.94 7.91
C VAL A 36 10.42 -9.24 9.25
N ILE A 37 10.08 -7.94 9.35
CA ILE A 37 10.19 -7.16 10.59
C ILE A 37 9.27 -7.74 11.66
N ALA A 38 8.05 -8.12 11.29
CA ALA A 38 7.11 -8.77 12.19
C ALA A 38 7.43 -10.27 12.46
N GLN A 39 8.56 -10.78 11.95
CA GLN A 39 9.08 -12.13 12.18
C GLN A 39 8.11 -13.25 11.77
N TYR A 40 7.34 -13.03 10.71
CA TYR A 40 6.48 -14.09 10.18
C TYR A 40 7.32 -15.25 9.62
N PRO A 41 6.84 -16.50 9.75
CA PRO A 41 7.54 -17.65 9.18
C PRO A 41 7.72 -17.52 7.66
N PRO A 42 8.88 -17.86 7.07
CA PRO A 42 9.10 -17.76 5.63
C PRO A 42 8.06 -18.49 4.78
N LYS A 43 7.59 -19.66 5.22
CA LYS A 43 6.53 -20.41 4.53
C LYS A 43 5.19 -19.67 4.48
N PHE A 44 4.88 -18.87 5.50
CA PHE A 44 3.71 -18.01 5.50
C PHE A 44 3.85 -16.91 4.45
N ILE A 45 4.98 -16.19 4.46
CA ILE A 45 5.30 -15.13 3.50
C ILE A 45 5.26 -15.68 2.06
N GLN A 46 5.82 -16.87 1.85
CA GLN A 46 5.77 -17.58 0.56
C GLN A 46 4.34 -17.73 0.05
N SER A 47 3.46 -18.28 0.90
CA SER A 47 2.07 -18.55 0.54
C SER A 47 1.23 -17.29 0.34
N LEU A 48 1.52 -16.24 1.12
CA LEU A 48 0.80 -14.98 1.05
C LEU A 48 1.01 -14.27 -0.28
N PHE A 49 2.24 -14.33 -0.79
CA PHE A 49 2.65 -13.65 -2.01
C PHE A 49 2.70 -14.57 -3.24
N ASP A 50 2.32 -15.83 -3.10
CA ASP A 50 2.39 -16.86 -4.15
C ASP A 50 3.78 -16.93 -4.80
N LEU A 51 4.83 -16.87 -3.97
CA LEU A 51 6.22 -16.87 -4.43
C LEU A 51 6.76 -18.30 -4.58
N THR A 52 7.57 -18.50 -5.61
CA THR A 52 8.42 -19.70 -5.67
C THR A 52 9.44 -19.68 -4.53
N GLU A 53 9.90 -20.86 -4.12
CA GLU A 53 10.91 -20.97 -3.06
C GLU A 53 12.21 -20.24 -3.45
N ALA A 54 12.60 -20.29 -4.73
CA ALA A 54 13.75 -19.57 -5.25
C ALA A 54 13.60 -18.04 -5.12
N GLN A 55 12.42 -17.50 -5.47
CA GLN A 55 12.15 -16.07 -5.35
C GLN A 55 12.17 -15.59 -3.90
N LEU A 56 11.52 -16.33 -2.99
CA LEU A 56 11.53 -15.97 -1.57
C LEU A 56 12.94 -16.03 -0.99
N ASN A 57 13.69 -17.10 -1.26
CA ASN A 57 15.06 -17.22 -0.76
C ASN A 57 15.95 -16.11 -1.31
N ALA A 58 15.84 -15.78 -2.59
CA ALA A 58 16.56 -14.65 -3.18
C ALA A 58 16.20 -13.31 -2.50
N ALA A 59 14.92 -13.08 -2.22
CA ALA A 59 14.47 -11.88 -1.51
C ALA A 59 15.04 -11.81 -0.09
N LEU A 60 14.93 -12.88 0.70
CA LEU A 60 15.45 -12.92 2.07
C LEU A 60 16.98 -12.78 2.10
N SER A 61 17.70 -13.46 1.21
CA SER A 61 19.16 -13.32 1.11
C SER A 61 19.59 -11.92 0.69
N TYR A 62 18.88 -11.28 -0.24
CA TYR A 62 19.17 -9.91 -0.64
C TYR A 62 18.93 -8.92 0.50
N ILE A 63 17.81 -9.06 1.21
CA ILE A 63 17.46 -8.23 2.37
C ILE A 63 18.55 -8.35 3.44
N GLU A 64 18.97 -9.58 3.78
CA GLU A 64 19.98 -9.77 4.83
C GLU A 64 21.35 -9.23 4.42
N ALA A 65 21.76 -9.42 3.16
CA ALA A 65 23.04 -8.92 2.65
C ALA A 65 23.10 -7.39 2.55
N ASN A 66 21.96 -6.72 2.34
CA ASN A 66 21.87 -5.27 2.08
C ASN A 66 20.98 -4.56 3.12
N ARG A 67 20.91 -5.10 4.33
CA ARG A 67 19.88 -4.76 5.32
C ARG A 67 19.78 -3.26 5.62
N SER A 68 20.92 -2.59 5.81
CA SER A 68 20.94 -1.16 6.13
C SER A 68 20.36 -0.29 5.01
N GLU A 69 20.69 -0.60 3.75
CA GLU A 69 20.21 0.12 2.57
C GLU A 69 18.71 -0.14 2.35
N VAL A 70 18.31 -1.42 2.38
CA VAL A 70 16.91 -1.82 2.19
C VAL A 70 16.02 -1.23 3.29
N GLU A 71 16.45 -1.27 4.55
CA GLU A 71 15.70 -0.65 5.65
C GLU A 71 15.62 0.88 5.54
N ALA A 72 16.65 1.54 5.01
CA ALA A 72 16.62 2.98 4.81
C ALA A 72 15.58 3.37 3.75
N GLU A 73 15.58 2.70 2.60
CA GLU A 73 14.57 2.90 1.55
C GLU A 73 13.16 2.52 2.03
N TYR A 74 13.03 1.39 2.73
CA TYR A 74 11.76 0.95 3.32
C TYR A 74 11.14 2.01 4.23
N ARG A 75 11.95 2.71 5.05
CA ARG A 75 11.45 3.78 5.93
C ARG A 75 11.01 5.04 5.17
N GLN A 76 11.57 5.32 4.00
CA GLN A 76 11.21 6.49 3.20
C GLN A 76 9.84 6.32 2.54
N VAL A 77 9.51 5.12 2.06
CA VAL A 77 8.26 4.87 1.30
C VAL A 77 6.99 5.26 2.08
N PRO A 78 6.78 4.84 3.35
CA PRO A 78 5.61 5.27 4.12
C PRO A 78 5.57 6.77 4.38
N GLN A 79 6.73 7.41 4.59
CA GLN A 79 6.81 8.85 4.83
C GLN A 79 6.37 9.63 3.59
N GLU A 80 6.93 9.31 2.43
CA GLU A 80 6.56 9.95 1.17
C GLU A 80 5.09 9.72 0.81
N ALA A 81 4.58 8.51 1.05
CA ALA A 81 3.16 8.21 0.83
C ALA A 81 2.24 9.02 1.76
N GLU A 82 2.63 9.21 3.02
CA GLU A 82 1.91 10.03 4.00
C GLU A 82 1.93 11.51 3.61
N GLU A 83 3.10 12.03 3.23
CA GLU A 83 3.26 13.41 2.75
C GLU A 83 2.41 13.69 1.52
N LEU A 84 2.43 12.78 0.54
CA LEU A 84 1.63 12.90 -0.67
C LEU A 84 0.13 12.87 -0.35
N ARG A 85 -0.28 11.98 0.57
CA ARG A 85 -1.67 11.91 1.05
C ARG A 85 -2.09 13.21 1.70
N HIS A 86 -1.28 13.76 2.61
CA HIS A 86 -1.57 15.05 3.24
C HIS A 86 -1.68 16.19 2.23
N TYR A 87 -0.74 16.25 1.27
CA TYR A 87 -0.73 17.26 0.22
C TYR A 87 -2.02 17.24 -0.60
N TYR A 88 -2.42 16.07 -1.11
CA TYR A 88 -3.65 15.96 -1.92
C TYR A 88 -4.92 16.11 -1.08
N ASN A 89 -4.94 15.66 0.17
CA ASN A 89 -6.08 15.88 1.05
C ASN A 89 -6.31 17.37 1.29
N GLN A 90 -5.24 18.13 1.53
CA GLN A 90 -5.33 19.58 1.71
C GLN A 90 -5.86 20.25 0.43
N LYS A 91 -5.28 19.92 -0.73
CA LYS A 91 -5.70 20.47 -2.03
C LYS A 91 -7.15 20.11 -2.38
N ASN A 92 -7.58 18.91 -2.06
CA ASN A 92 -8.90 18.42 -2.43
C ASN A 92 -9.99 18.79 -1.42
N SER A 93 -9.63 19.28 -0.23
CA SER A 93 -10.58 19.57 0.86
C SER A 93 -11.72 20.50 0.45
N GLU A 94 -11.41 21.57 -0.28
CA GLU A 94 -12.39 22.55 -0.77
C GLU A 94 -13.32 21.94 -1.83
N ILE A 95 -12.76 21.17 -2.76
CA ILE A 95 -13.51 20.49 -3.83
C ILE A 95 -14.45 19.45 -3.21
N VAL A 96 -13.95 18.65 -2.27
CA VAL A 96 -14.74 17.66 -1.54
C VAL A 96 -15.87 18.34 -0.75
N SER A 97 -15.58 19.45 -0.06
CA SER A 97 -16.60 20.21 0.70
C SER A 97 -17.66 20.80 -0.23
N ARG A 98 -17.26 21.29 -1.40
CA ARG A 98 -18.17 21.80 -2.43
C ARG A 98 -19.07 20.69 -2.97
N ILE A 99 -18.51 19.55 -3.33
CA ILE A 99 -19.26 18.38 -3.82
C ILE A 99 -20.23 17.88 -2.74
N ALA A 100 -19.79 17.82 -1.47
CA ALA A 100 -20.64 17.38 -0.36
C ALA A 100 -21.84 18.29 -0.12
N SER A 101 -21.71 19.59 -0.44
CA SER A 101 -22.79 20.58 -0.32
C SER A 101 -23.74 20.60 -1.51
N GLN A 102 -23.40 19.92 -2.62
CA GLN A 102 -24.28 19.87 -3.79
C GLN A 102 -25.50 18.99 -3.54
N PRO A 103 -26.69 19.40 -4.01
CA PRO A 103 -27.87 18.56 -3.91
C PRO A 103 -27.69 17.28 -4.76
N PRO A 104 -28.40 16.20 -4.42
CA PRO A 104 -28.53 15.02 -5.27
C PRO A 104 -28.87 15.41 -6.71
N ARG A 105 -28.39 14.61 -7.67
CA ARG A 105 -28.84 14.80 -9.06
C ARG A 105 -30.36 14.61 -9.13
N PRO A 106 -31.08 15.48 -9.85
CA PRO A 106 -32.52 15.34 -10.02
C PRO A 106 -32.90 13.93 -10.46
N GLY A 107 -33.91 13.32 -9.82
CA GLY A 107 -34.37 11.96 -10.09
C GLY A 107 -33.64 10.85 -9.30
N THR A 108 -32.74 11.20 -8.38
CA THR A 108 -32.03 10.24 -7.50
C THR A 108 -32.41 10.35 -6.02
N GLU A 109 -33.42 11.15 -5.68
CA GLU A 109 -33.77 11.55 -4.32
C GLU A 109 -34.11 10.37 -3.42
N LEU A 110 -34.90 9.40 -3.93
CA LEU A 110 -35.28 8.18 -3.19
C LEU A 110 -34.05 7.31 -2.84
N ALA A 111 -33.09 7.22 -3.77
CA ALA A 111 -31.84 6.48 -3.51
C ALA A 111 -30.99 7.19 -2.45
N TRP A 112 -30.91 8.51 -2.50
CA TRP A 112 -30.19 9.32 -1.51
C TRP A 112 -30.84 9.30 -0.12
N GLU A 113 -32.17 9.21 -0.04
CA GLU A 113 -32.88 9.05 1.23
C GLU A 113 -32.60 7.69 1.88
N LYS A 114 -32.60 6.61 1.07
CA LYS A 114 -32.21 5.27 1.53
C LYS A 114 -30.75 5.22 2.00
N LEU A 115 -29.84 5.87 1.28
CA LEU A 115 -28.43 5.97 1.67
C LEU A 115 -28.26 6.74 3.00
N ARG A 116 -28.96 7.87 3.17
CA ARG A 116 -28.92 8.64 4.43
C ARG A 116 -29.42 7.83 5.61
N SER A 117 -30.54 7.13 5.46
CA SER A 117 -31.09 6.29 6.54
C SER A 117 -30.18 5.09 6.87
N ALA A 118 -29.54 4.47 5.87
CA ALA A 118 -28.53 3.44 6.10
C ALA A 118 -27.31 3.98 6.86
N LYS A 119 -26.81 5.16 6.47
CA LYS A 119 -25.68 5.83 7.14
C LYS A 119 -25.99 6.12 8.61
N ILE A 120 -27.19 6.65 8.91
CA ILE A 120 -27.62 6.94 10.29
C ILE A 120 -27.64 5.66 11.13
N LYS A 121 -28.22 4.57 10.61
CA LYS A 121 -28.26 3.27 11.31
C LYS A 121 -26.86 2.73 11.62
N TYR A 122 -25.95 2.80 10.64
CA TYR A 122 -24.56 2.38 10.82
C TYR A 122 -23.84 3.20 11.89
N THR A 123 -23.96 4.53 11.83
CA THR A 123 -23.33 5.43 12.82
C THR A 123 -23.91 5.23 14.22
N GLN A 124 -25.22 5.02 14.36
CA GLN A 124 -25.86 4.72 15.64
C GLN A 124 -25.39 3.37 16.21
N SER A 125 -25.31 2.33 15.38
CA SER A 125 -24.80 1.02 15.78
C SER A 125 -23.33 1.07 16.20
N MET A 126 -22.50 1.85 15.50
CA MET A 126 -21.09 2.02 15.82
C MET A 126 -20.91 2.75 17.17
N ASN A 127 -21.66 3.83 17.39
CA ASN A 127 -21.59 4.58 18.65
C ASN A 127 -22.07 3.75 19.86
N PHE A 128 -23.05 2.86 19.66
CA PHE A 128 -23.51 1.95 20.72
C PHE A 128 -22.46 0.90 21.11
N LEU A 129 -21.61 0.47 20.18
CA LEU A 129 -20.52 -0.50 20.42
C LEU A 129 -19.27 0.13 21.07
N ILE A 130 -19.11 1.45 21.00
CA ILE A 130 -17.94 2.16 21.59
C ILE A 130 -18.25 2.66 23.02
N LEU A 131 -19.52 2.72 23.41
CA LEU A 131 -19.97 3.27 24.70
C LEU A 131 -20.44 2.20 25.72
N ASN A 132 -20.32 0.91 25.40
CA ASN A 132 -20.57 -0.21 26.32
C ASN A 132 -19.33 -1.11 26.39
#